data_AF-A0A1B8YF51-F1
#
_entry.id   AF-A0A1B8YF51-F1
#
_cell.length_a   1.000
_cell.length_b   1.000
_cell.length_c   1.000
_cell.angle_alpha   90.00
_cell.angle_beta   90.00
_cell.angle_gamma   90.00
#
_symmetry.space_group_name_H-M   'P 1'
#
loop_
_entity.id
_entity.type
_entity.pdbx_description
1 polymer ?
#
loop_
_entity_poly.entity_id
_entity_poly.type
_entity_poly.pdbx_seq_one_letter_code
_entity_poly.pdbx_strand_id
1 'polypeptide(L)'
;MAVSALARIYHWERHDQPEGRLFPEELGQASEALALFASQPSYLNYARIPVTEPVDTGEPDRSSHSEWLLLPPVASDRGYADEDNDPPDDNVVALPLAATYREPNPHKQAFIRLFNQIALHENRWQVFCDFVHMAACSLYNALLQNEEFEADYMQRVKRYSREDAFRLSRLLSEVIMGLEYEVGDFLGSIFMALELGNDQAGQYFTPFPVSHMMARMQFTEGLTKLGSGEHEYITVSDPACGAGGMIIAMHQTLLEAGFNPQQQMLAFCVDIDPVAAMMTYIQLSLLGVPAVVTVGNSLTHVMSQQMVTPMYHLGFWQFKRQRQKVEDEIVIRKAG
;
A
#
# COMPACT_ATOMS: atom_id res chain seq x y z
N MET A 1 -10.65 -4.30 -3.10
CA MET A 1 -10.43 -2.85 -3.25
C MET A 1 -9.13 -2.56 -3.95
N ALA A 2 -7.93 -2.91 -3.43
CA ALA A 2 -6.67 -2.73 -4.19
C ALA A 2 -6.63 -3.60 -5.46
N VAL A 3 -6.88 -4.92 -5.35
CA VAL A 3 -7.03 -5.81 -6.52
C VAL A 3 -8.19 -5.37 -7.42
N SER A 4 -9.30 -4.88 -6.85
CA SER A 4 -10.47 -4.40 -7.62
C SER A 4 -10.26 -3.05 -8.31
N ALA A 5 -9.43 -2.17 -7.73
CA ALA A 5 -9.03 -0.90 -8.32
C ALA A 5 -8.00 -1.15 -9.42
N LEU A 6 -7.04 -2.03 -9.17
CA LEU A 6 -6.06 -2.46 -10.16
C LEU A 6 -6.71 -3.22 -11.31
N ALA A 7 -7.66 -4.12 -11.04
CA ALA A 7 -8.42 -4.80 -12.08
C ALA A 7 -9.21 -3.81 -12.96
N ARG A 8 -9.74 -2.73 -12.37
CA ARG A 8 -10.36 -1.63 -13.13
C ARG A 8 -9.34 -0.84 -13.95
N ILE A 9 -8.17 -0.54 -13.40
CA ILE A 9 -7.06 0.15 -14.08
C ILE A 9 -6.50 -0.68 -15.24
N TYR A 10 -6.41 -2.00 -15.08
CA TYR A 10 -5.88 -2.93 -16.09
C TYR A 10 -6.95 -3.56 -16.98
N HIS A 11 -8.22 -3.19 -16.83
CA HIS A 11 -9.36 -3.81 -17.52
C HIS A 11 -9.39 -5.35 -17.43
N TRP A 12 -8.96 -5.92 -16.30
CA TRP A 12 -9.04 -7.36 -16.07
C TRP A 12 -10.49 -7.77 -15.79
N GLU A 13 -11.08 -8.55 -16.71
CA GLU A 13 -12.37 -9.22 -16.47
C GLU A 13 -12.22 -10.25 -15.34
N ARG A 14 -13.15 -10.24 -14.38
CA ARG A 14 -13.23 -11.30 -13.37
C ARG A 14 -14.13 -12.43 -13.88
N HIS A 15 -13.63 -13.66 -13.77
CA HIS A 15 -14.43 -14.88 -13.90
C HIS A 15 -14.69 -15.50 -12.52
N ASP A 16 -15.24 -14.73 -11.59
CA ASP A 16 -15.68 -15.21 -10.27
C ASP A 16 -17.15 -15.63 -10.25
N GLN A 17 -17.71 -15.97 -11.42
CA GLN A 17 -18.95 -16.76 -11.55
C GLN A 17 -18.62 -18.24 -11.68
N PRO A 18 -19.45 -19.17 -11.15
CA PRO A 18 -19.10 -20.56 -11.01
C PRO A 18 -19.27 -21.29 -12.34
N GLU A 19 -18.31 -21.17 -13.25
CA GLU A 19 -18.17 -22.12 -14.35
C GLU A 19 -16.74 -22.64 -14.40
N GLY A 20 -16.61 -23.92 -14.05
CA GLY A 20 -15.33 -24.60 -13.93
C GLY A 20 -14.61 -24.68 -15.28
N ARG A 21 -13.38 -24.15 -15.29
CA ARG A 21 -12.18 -24.68 -15.96
C ARG A 21 -11.01 -23.79 -15.52
N LEU A 22 -10.09 -24.32 -14.71
CA LEU A 22 -8.93 -23.60 -14.18
C LEU A 22 -7.83 -23.32 -15.21
N PHE A 23 -8.01 -23.74 -16.48
CA PHE A 23 -7.08 -23.49 -17.57
C PHE A 23 -7.86 -23.35 -18.89
N PRO A 24 -7.66 -22.28 -19.69
CA PRO A 24 -8.05 -22.30 -21.09
C PRO A 24 -7.19 -23.31 -21.87
N GLU A 25 -7.79 -23.95 -22.86
CA GLU A 25 -7.12 -24.83 -23.83
C GLU A 25 -6.05 -24.07 -24.65
N GLU A 26 -4.96 -24.79 -24.95
CA GLU A 26 -3.80 -24.50 -25.81
C GLU A 26 -3.19 -23.08 -25.76
N LEU A 27 -1.96 -23.03 -25.24
CA LEU A 27 -1.09 -21.85 -25.17
C LEU A 27 -0.92 -21.23 -26.58
N GLY A 28 -1.50 -20.05 -26.80
CA GLY A 28 -1.31 -19.31 -28.04
C GLY A 28 0.12 -18.80 -28.23
N GLN A 29 0.46 -18.37 -29.44
CA GLN A 29 1.82 -17.91 -29.83
C GLN A 29 2.42 -16.85 -28.90
N ALA A 30 1.60 -15.99 -28.28
CA ALA A 30 2.06 -14.99 -27.32
C ALA A 30 2.57 -15.61 -26.00
N SER A 31 1.95 -16.71 -25.55
CA SER A 31 2.37 -17.45 -24.37
C SER A 31 3.65 -18.25 -24.63
N GLU A 32 3.79 -18.84 -25.81
CA GLU A 32 5.04 -19.51 -26.21
C GLU A 32 6.19 -18.51 -26.33
N ALA A 33 5.94 -17.31 -26.87
CA ALA A 33 6.94 -16.25 -26.96
C ALA A 33 7.41 -15.77 -25.56
N LEU A 34 6.49 -15.67 -24.59
CA LEU A 34 6.83 -15.33 -23.20
C LEU A 34 7.62 -16.44 -22.49
N ALA A 35 7.28 -17.71 -22.73
CA ALA A 35 8.02 -18.85 -22.19
C ALA A 35 9.43 -18.97 -22.82
N LEU A 36 9.56 -18.71 -24.13
CA LEU A 36 10.83 -18.61 -24.83
C LEU A 36 11.67 -17.43 -24.33
N PHE A 37 11.05 -16.29 -24.01
CA PHE A 37 11.75 -15.15 -23.40
C PHE A 37 12.30 -15.46 -22.01
N ALA A 38 11.49 -16.11 -21.17
CA ALA A 38 11.90 -16.49 -19.81
C ALA A 38 13.09 -17.46 -19.79
N SER A 39 13.24 -18.27 -20.84
CA SER A 39 14.32 -19.25 -20.97
C SER A 39 15.54 -18.72 -21.76
N GLN A 40 15.36 -17.86 -22.76
CA GLN A 40 16.44 -17.33 -23.61
C GLN A 40 16.19 -15.86 -24.02
N PRO A 41 16.66 -14.88 -23.22
CA PRO A 41 16.41 -13.45 -23.45
C PRO A 41 16.98 -12.86 -24.75
N SER A 42 17.88 -13.58 -25.43
CA SER A 42 18.61 -13.13 -26.63
C SER A 42 17.82 -13.22 -27.94
N TYR A 43 16.60 -13.75 -27.94
CA TYR A 43 15.82 -14.03 -29.15
C TYR A 43 14.90 -12.90 -29.64
N LEU A 44 14.92 -11.72 -29.00
CA LEU A 44 14.07 -10.61 -29.42
C LEU A 44 14.66 -9.90 -30.65
N ASN A 45 14.36 -10.41 -31.85
CA ASN A 45 14.50 -9.63 -33.07
C ASN A 45 13.30 -8.68 -33.19
N TYR A 46 13.58 -7.37 -33.16
CA TYR A 46 12.58 -6.32 -33.28
C TYR A 46 11.88 -6.36 -34.65
N ALA A 47 10.58 -6.68 -34.68
CA ALA A 47 9.72 -6.35 -35.81
C ALA A 47 9.18 -4.93 -35.61
N ARG A 48 9.71 -3.95 -36.37
CA ARG A 48 9.08 -2.63 -36.51
C ARG A 48 7.76 -2.81 -37.26
N ILE A 49 6.65 -2.49 -36.61
CA ILE A 49 5.37 -2.31 -37.29
C ILE A 49 5.41 -0.94 -37.99
N PRO A 50 5.13 -0.82 -39.30
CA PRO A 50 5.04 0.47 -39.96
C PRO A 50 3.79 1.21 -39.46
N VAL A 51 3.98 2.47 -39.06
CA VAL A 51 2.90 3.39 -38.70
C VAL A 51 2.12 3.72 -39.98
N THR A 52 0.85 3.34 -40.05
CA THR A 52 -0.09 3.91 -41.02
C THR A 52 -0.58 5.27 -40.50
N GLU A 53 -0.32 6.32 -41.28
CA GLU A 53 -0.78 7.68 -41.01
C GLU A 53 -2.32 7.75 -40.97
N PRO A 54 -2.94 8.42 -39.99
CA PRO A 54 -4.31 8.85 -40.12
C PRO A 54 -4.38 10.16 -40.93
N VAL A 55 -5.25 10.10 -41.93
CA VAL A 55 -5.66 11.20 -42.81
C VAL A 55 -6.28 12.34 -42.00
N ASP A 56 -5.81 13.54 -42.35
CA ASP A 56 -6.28 14.88 -42.04
C ASP A 56 -7.81 15.05 -42.14
N THR A 57 -8.45 15.48 -41.05
CA THR A 57 -9.58 16.42 -41.07
C THR A 57 -9.72 17.16 -39.73
N GLY A 58 -9.43 18.47 -39.72
CA GLY A 58 -10.18 19.46 -38.93
C GLY A 58 -9.48 20.07 -37.71
N GLU A 59 -8.99 21.31 -37.86
CA GLU A 59 -8.50 22.19 -36.80
C GLU A 59 -9.57 22.62 -35.77
N PRO A 60 -9.15 23.09 -34.57
CA PRO A 60 -10.00 23.32 -33.41
C PRO A 60 -10.49 24.78 -33.29
N ASP A 61 -11.72 24.95 -32.79
CA ASP A 61 -12.25 26.27 -32.43
C ASP A 61 -11.74 26.69 -31.03
N ARG A 62 -11.16 27.88 -30.97
CA ARG A 62 -10.68 28.53 -29.74
C ARG A 62 -11.79 29.43 -29.21
N SER A 63 -12.32 29.13 -28.02
CA SER A 63 -12.75 30.20 -27.12
C SER A 63 -12.51 29.80 -25.66
N SER A 64 -11.59 30.55 -25.07
CA SER A 64 -11.32 30.67 -23.64
C SER A 64 -12.55 31.21 -22.91
N HIS A 65 -12.81 30.73 -21.69
CA HIS A 65 -13.07 31.51 -20.46
C HIS A 65 -13.49 30.53 -19.35
N SER A 66 -12.55 30.08 -18.53
CA SER A 66 -12.85 29.40 -17.25
C SER A 66 -12.80 30.41 -16.12
N GLU A 67 -13.99 30.60 -15.52
CA GLU A 67 -14.26 31.49 -14.40
C GLU A 67 -13.48 31.06 -13.16
N TRP A 68 -12.89 32.03 -12.49
CA TRP A 68 -12.21 31.85 -11.21
C TRP A 68 -13.27 31.73 -10.12
N LEU A 69 -13.31 30.58 -9.44
CA LEU A 69 -14.17 30.36 -8.28
C LEU A 69 -13.67 31.21 -7.09
N LEU A 70 -14.45 32.23 -6.77
CA LEU A 70 -14.30 33.11 -5.61
C LEU A 70 -14.62 32.34 -4.31
N LEU A 71 -13.78 32.54 -3.30
CA LEU A 71 -14.03 32.12 -1.92
C LEU A 71 -15.22 32.89 -1.32
N PRO A 72 -16.03 32.28 -0.43
CA PRO A 72 -17.15 32.97 0.21
C PRO A 72 -16.66 33.96 1.28
N PRO A 73 -17.44 35.02 1.58
CA PRO A 73 -17.01 36.10 2.47
C PRO A 73 -17.05 35.69 3.95
N VAL A 74 -16.06 36.19 4.69
CA VAL A 74 -15.98 36.16 6.15
C VAL A 74 -17.07 37.06 6.73
N ALA A 75 -17.97 36.48 7.52
CA ALA A 75 -19.00 37.24 8.23
C ALA A 75 -18.36 38.09 9.35
N SER A 76 -18.72 39.36 9.37
CA SER A 76 -18.21 40.39 10.28
C SER A 76 -18.75 40.25 11.70
N ASP A 77 -17.84 40.52 12.63
CA ASP A 77 -17.98 40.68 14.07
C ASP A 77 -19.11 41.66 14.47
N ARG A 78 -20.02 41.22 15.35
CA ARG A 78 -20.94 42.07 16.11
C ARG A 78 -21.09 41.49 17.51
N GLY A 79 -20.53 42.16 18.51
CA GLY A 79 -20.80 41.90 19.93
C GLY A 79 -22.15 42.46 20.37
N TYR A 80 -22.80 41.81 21.34
CA TYR A 80 -22.86 42.22 22.76
C TYR A 80 -23.87 41.38 23.57
N ALA A 81 -23.48 41.09 24.82
CA ALA A 81 -24.26 40.87 26.04
C ALA A 81 -24.79 39.47 26.40
N ASP A 82 -24.46 39.10 27.65
CA ASP A 82 -24.85 37.93 28.45
C ASP A 82 -26.36 37.74 28.61
N GLU A 83 -26.81 36.47 28.66
CA GLU A 83 -27.81 35.99 29.62
C GLU A 83 -27.86 34.44 29.62
N ASP A 84 -27.61 33.85 30.79
CA ASP A 84 -27.65 32.41 31.09
C ASP A 84 -29.00 31.76 30.73
N ASN A 85 -29.03 30.97 29.65
CA ASN A 85 -29.91 29.80 29.50
C ASN A 85 -29.55 29.02 28.21
N ASP A 86 -28.53 28.15 28.25
CA ASP A 86 -28.26 27.27 27.11
C ASP A 86 -29.32 26.14 27.06
N PRO A 87 -30.19 26.08 26.03
CA PRO A 87 -30.98 24.88 25.75
C PRO A 87 -30.03 23.74 25.33
N PRO A 88 -30.44 22.46 25.45
CA PRO A 88 -29.62 21.38 24.93
C PRO A 88 -29.35 21.63 23.45
N ASP A 89 -28.07 21.55 23.08
CA ASP A 89 -27.54 21.88 21.76
C ASP A 89 -28.09 20.89 20.70
N ASP A 90 -29.33 21.12 20.26
CA ASP A 90 -29.98 20.44 19.13
C ASP A 90 -29.42 20.93 17.78
N ASN A 91 -28.35 21.73 17.80
CA ASN A 91 -27.64 22.25 16.63
C ASN A 91 -26.54 21.30 16.13
N VAL A 92 -26.56 20.03 16.49
CA VAL A 92 -25.75 19.01 15.81
C VAL A 92 -26.40 18.73 14.45
N VAL A 93 -26.18 19.62 13.49
CA VAL A 93 -26.38 19.29 12.08
C VAL A 93 -25.50 18.08 11.81
N ALA A 94 -26.10 16.91 11.66
CA ALA A 94 -25.39 15.72 11.23
C ALA A 94 -24.64 16.09 9.95
N LEU A 95 -23.31 16.23 10.05
CA LEU A 95 -22.47 16.58 8.91
C LEU A 95 -22.79 15.56 7.81
N PRO A 96 -23.03 15.97 6.56
CA PRO A 96 -23.30 15.05 5.45
C PRO A 96 -22.23 13.96 5.28
N LEU A 97 -21.04 14.18 5.85
CA LEU A 97 -19.95 13.22 5.95
C LEU A 97 -20.29 11.97 6.78
N ALA A 98 -21.24 12.04 7.72
CA ALA A 98 -21.69 10.90 8.49
C ALA A 98 -22.49 9.88 7.66
N ALA A 99 -23.07 10.30 6.53
CA ALA A 99 -23.69 9.37 5.58
C ALA A 99 -22.66 8.59 4.74
N THR A 100 -21.38 8.98 4.81
CA THR A 100 -20.26 8.35 4.08
C THR A 100 -19.47 7.36 4.93
N TYR A 101 -19.85 7.12 6.19
CA TYR A 101 -19.24 6.07 7.00
C TYR A 101 -19.51 4.72 6.32
N ARG A 102 -18.50 4.20 5.62
CA ARG A 102 -18.48 2.79 5.26
C ARG A 102 -18.65 1.96 6.52
N GLU A 103 -19.37 0.86 6.40
CA GLU A 103 -19.44 -0.13 7.47
C GLU A 103 -18.01 -0.49 7.91
N PRO A 104 -17.74 -0.55 9.23
CA PRO A 104 -16.44 -0.92 9.74
C PRO A 104 -15.97 -2.23 9.13
N ASN A 105 -14.70 -2.29 8.71
CA ASN A 105 -14.14 -3.48 8.09
C ASN A 105 -14.34 -4.74 8.98
N PRO A 106 -15.20 -5.69 8.55
CA PRO A 106 -15.60 -6.81 9.39
C PRO A 106 -14.44 -7.78 9.67
N HIS A 107 -13.43 -7.80 8.80
CA HIS A 107 -12.24 -8.64 8.95
C HIS A 107 -11.36 -8.20 10.13
N LYS A 108 -11.40 -6.93 10.52
CA LYS A 108 -10.68 -6.47 11.72
C LYS A 108 -11.23 -7.15 12.98
N GLN A 109 -12.54 -7.20 13.10
CA GLN A 109 -13.21 -7.86 14.23
C GLN A 109 -13.08 -9.39 14.16
N ALA A 110 -13.09 -9.98 12.95
CA ALA A 110 -12.84 -11.39 12.77
C ALA A 110 -11.40 -11.78 13.19
N PHE A 111 -10.41 -10.98 12.80
CA PHE A 111 -9.02 -11.12 13.23
C PHE A 111 -8.91 -11.12 14.76
N ILE A 112 -9.43 -10.08 15.42
CA ILE A 112 -9.35 -9.94 16.89
C ILE A 112 -9.99 -11.14 17.60
N ARG A 113 -11.18 -11.55 17.16
CA ARG A 113 -11.88 -12.72 17.75
C ARG A 113 -11.07 -14.00 17.60
N LEU A 114 -10.48 -14.23 16.43
CA LEU A 114 -9.66 -15.42 16.17
C LEU A 114 -8.35 -15.37 16.97
N PHE A 115 -7.68 -14.23 17.00
CA PHE A 115 -6.43 -14.00 17.73
C PHE A 115 -6.60 -14.29 19.22
N ASN A 116 -7.70 -13.85 19.82
CA ASN A 116 -8.00 -14.07 21.22
C ASN A 116 -8.27 -15.54 21.59
N GLN A 117 -8.37 -16.45 20.61
CA GLN A 117 -8.53 -17.90 20.84
C GLN A 117 -7.21 -18.66 20.74
N ILE A 118 -6.14 -18.03 20.27
CA ILE A 118 -4.85 -18.69 20.02
C ILE A 118 -4.04 -18.73 21.31
N ALA A 119 -3.56 -19.93 21.65
CA ALA A 119 -2.59 -20.17 22.72
C ALA A 119 -2.88 -19.33 23.98
N LEU A 120 -4.06 -19.47 24.58
CA LEU A 120 -4.63 -18.58 25.63
C LEU A 120 -3.71 -18.30 26.83
N HIS A 121 -2.73 -19.17 27.10
CA HIS A 121 -1.79 -19.05 28.21
C HIS A 121 -0.55 -18.21 27.88
N GLU A 122 -0.33 -17.87 26.61
CA GLU A 122 0.81 -17.09 26.15
C GLU A 122 0.58 -15.59 26.25
N ASN A 123 1.67 -14.82 26.33
CA ASN A 123 1.60 -13.37 26.27
C ASN A 123 1.03 -12.93 24.90
N ARG A 124 -0.02 -12.08 24.89
CA ARG A 124 -0.65 -11.59 23.66
C ARG A 124 0.35 -10.88 22.74
N TRP A 125 1.25 -10.06 23.29
CA TRP A 125 2.35 -9.45 22.53
C TRP A 125 3.17 -10.50 21.79
N GLN A 126 3.56 -11.57 22.48
CA GLN A 126 4.38 -12.62 21.88
C GLN A 126 3.65 -13.35 20.75
N VAL A 127 2.36 -13.66 20.95
CA VAL A 127 1.53 -14.29 19.91
C VAL A 127 1.41 -13.40 18.67
N PHE A 128 1.23 -12.09 18.87
CA PHE A 128 1.18 -11.13 17.75
C PHE A 128 2.52 -11.01 17.04
N CYS A 129 3.62 -10.90 17.79
CA CYS A 129 4.97 -10.89 17.23
C CYS A 129 5.23 -12.12 16.38
N ASP A 130 4.87 -13.30 16.88
CA ASP A 130 5.06 -14.55 16.16
C ASP A 130 4.23 -14.61 14.90
N PHE A 131 2.96 -14.20 14.97
CA PHE A 131 2.11 -14.06 13.79
C PHE A 131 2.76 -13.15 12.74
N VAL A 132 3.21 -11.96 13.11
CA VAL A 132 3.83 -10.99 12.20
C VAL A 132 5.10 -11.57 11.57
N HIS A 133 5.99 -12.16 12.37
CA HIS A 133 7.22 -12.77 11.84
C HIS A 133 6.90 -13.92 10.89
N MET A 134 5.98 -14.81 11.28
CA MET A 134 5.60 -15.96 10.48
C MET A 134 4.95 -15.54 9.15
N ALA A 135 4.07 -14.53 9.18
CA ALA A 135 3.46 -13.97 8.00
C ALA A 135 4.49 -13.32 7.07
N ALA A 136 5.38 -12.47 7.61
CA ALA A 136 6.45 -11.84 6.84
C ALA A 136 7.38 -12.89 6.20
N CYS A 137 7.78 -13.91 6.95
CA CYS A 137 8.59 -15.01 6.45
C CYS A 137 7.89 -15.76 5.30
N SER A 138 6.60 -16.09 5.46
CA SER A 138 5.83 -16.79 4.41
C SER A 138 5.77 -16.01 3.09
N LEU A 139 5.61 -14.68 3.16
CA LEU A 139 5.59 -13.81 1.98
C LEU A 139 6.99 -13.65 1.37
N TYR A 140 8.02 -13.54 2.20
CA TYR A 140 9.41 -13.39 1.76
C TYR A 140 9.91 -14.66 1.05
N ASN A 141 9.74 -15.82 1.69
CA ASN A 141 10.21 -17.11 1.17
C ASN A 141 9.43 -17.60 -0.05
N ALA A 142 8.25 -17.02 -0.31
CA ALA A 142 7.52 -17.26 -1.56
C ALA A 142 8.29 -16.78 -2.81
N LEU A 143 9.22 -15.83 -2.67
CA LEU A 143 10.08 -15.38 -3.77
C LEU A 143 11.55 -15.71 -3.56
N LEU A 144 12.07 -15.46 -2.36
CA LEU A 144 13.49 -15.59 -2.05
C LEU A 144 13.64 -16.50 -0.84
N GLN A 145 13.88 -17.79 -1.08
CA GLN A 145 14.12 -18.73 0.01
C GLN A 145 15.32 -18.27 0.86
N ASN A 146 15.05 -18.05 2.15
CA ASN A 146 16.06 -17.72 3.14
C ASN A 146 15.99 -18.75 4.29
N GLU A 147 17.04 -19.56 4.41
CA GLU A 147 17.10 -20.66 5.38
C GLU A 147 17.08 -20.16 6.84
N GLU A 148 17.70 -19.02 7.12
CA GLU A 148 17.73 -18.44 8.48
C GLU A 148 16.34 -17.93 8.88
N PHE A 149 15.65 -17.24 7.96
CA PHE A 149 14.30 -16.73 8.20
C PHE A 149 13.29 -17.89 8.33
N GLU A 150 13.43 -18.93 7.50
CA GLU A 150 12.64 -20.16 7.60
C GLU A 150 12.92 -20.90 8.92
N ALA A 151 14.18 -20.96 9.37
CA ALA A 151 14.52 -21.58 10.64
C ALA A 151 13.86 -20.86 11.83
N ASP A 152 13.81 -19.52 11.83
CA ASP A 152 13.09 -18.74 12.84
C ASP A 152 11.57 -19.02 12.79
N TYR A 153 10.97 -19.04 11.60
CA TYR A 153 9.57 -19.46 11.42
C TYR A 153 9.32 -20.82 12.08
N MET A 154 10.18 -21.80 11.78
CA MET A 154 10.05 -23.16 12.31
C MET A 154 10.29 -23.25 13.83
N GLN A 155 11.09 -22.35 14.41
CA GLN A 155 11.24 -22.25 15.86
C GLN A 155 9.99 -21.66 16.53
N ARG A 156 9.38 -20.64 15.93
CA ARG A 156 8.17 -20.00 16.45
C ARG A 156 6.96 -20.92 16.40
N VAL A 157 6.70 -21.52 15.25
CA VAL A 157 5.50 -22.37 15.03
C VAL A 157 5.49 -23.60 15.95
N LYS A 158 6.67 -24.11 16.35
CA LYS A 158 6.80 -25.24 17.29
C LYS A 158 6.20 -24.99 18.67
N ARG A 159 6.03 -23.73 19.08
CA ARG A 159 5.38 -23.37 20.35
C ARG A 159 3.87 -23.56 20.33
N TYR A 160 3.29 -23.64 19.13
CA TYR A 160 1.85 -23.67 18.95
C TYR A 160 1.38 -25.11 18.70
N SER A 161 0.17 -25.41 19.20
CA SER A 161 -0.53 -26.63 18.81
C SER A 161 -0.79 -26.62 17.29
N ARG A 162 -1.01 -27.78 16.67
CA ARG A 162 -1.36 -27.84 15.25
C ARG A 162 -2.60 -27.00 14.91
N GLU A 163 -3.57 -26.97 15.82
CA GLU A 163 -4.79 -26.18 15.67
C GLU A 163 -4.49 -24.67 15.73
N ASP A 164 -3.66 -24.24 16.68
CA ASP A 164 -3.27 -22.84 16.81
C ASP A 164 -2.38 -22.38 15.65
N ALA A 165 -1.48 -23.23 15.16
CA ALA A 165 -0.72 -22.95 13.94
C ALA A 165 -1.63 -22.73 12.72
N PHE A 166 -2.73 -23.48 12.62
CA PHE A 166 -3.76 -23.26 11.60
C PHE A 166 -4.57 -21.98 11.85
N ARG A 167 -4.86 -21.62 13.10
CA ARG A 167 -5.49 -20.32 13.42
C ARG A 167 -4.56 -19.15 13.05
N LEU A 168 -3.25 -19.26 13.30
CA LEU A 168 -2.26 -18.25 12.92
C LEU A 168 -2.22 -18.04 11.39
N SER A 169 -2.30 -19.09 10.59
CA SER A 169 -2.38 -18.92 9.13
C SER A 169 -3.71 -18.29 8.69
N ARG A 170 -4.80 -18.60 9.38
CA ARG A 170 -6.10 -17.93 9.16
C ARG A 170 -6.09 -16.44 9.52
N LEU A 171 -5.28 -16.00 10.48
CA LEU A 171 -5.10 -14.56 10.73
C LEU A 171 -4.55 -13.84 9.49
N LEU A 172 -3.60 -14.43 8.77
CA LEU A 172 -3.08 -13.85 7.53
C LEU A 172 -4.19 -13.75 6.46
N SER A 173 -5.10 -14.74 6.41
CA SER A 173 -6.28 -14.66 5.55
C SER A 173 -7.16 -13.46 5.89
N GLU A 174 -7.38 -13.15 7.18
CA GLU A 174 -8.17 -11.97 7.58
C GLU A 174 -7.45 -10.65 7.23
N VAL A 175 -6.11 -10.61 7.27
CA VAL A 175 -5.35 -9.44 6.79
C VAL A 175 -5.57 -9.23 5.29
N ILE A 176 -5.45 -10.29 4.49
CA ILE A 176 -5.67 -10.24 3.04
C ILE A 176 -7.08 -9.75 2.74
N MET A 177 -8.10 -10.41 3.31
CA MET A 177 -9.50 -10.04 3.10
C MET A 177 -9.80 -8.63 3.62
N GLY A 178 -9.16 -8.21 4.72
CA GLY A 178 -9.28 -6.87 5.27
C GLY A 178 -8.76 -5.79 4.34
N LEU A 179 -7.56 -5.96 3.79
CA LEU A 179 -6.95 -5.04 2.81
C LEU A 179 -7.71 -5.06 1.46
N GLU A 180 -8.33 -6.19 1.12
CA GLU A 180 -9.24 -6.27 -0.01
C GLU A 180 -10.57 -5.56 0.25
N TYR A 181 -11.10 -5.58 1.47
CA TYR A 181 -12.34 -4.89 1.80
C TYR A 181 -12.18 -3.37 1.75
N GLU A 182 -11.09 -2.84 2.31
CA GLU A 182 -10.74 -1.42 2.25
C GLU A 182 -9.22 -1.25 2.25
N VAL A 183 -8.73 -0.25 1.50
CA VAL A 183 -7.34 0.18 1.66
C VAL A 183 -7.24 0.93 2.99
N GLY A 184 -6.28 0.54 3.82
CA GLY A 184 -6.10 1.11 5.15
C GLY A 184 -4.95 0.46 5.89
N ASP A 185 -4.51 1.10 6.98
CA ASP A 185 -3.57 0.50 7.93
C ASP A 185 -4.29 -0.56 8.78
N PHE A 186 -4.43 -1.76 8.23
CA PHE A 186 -5.09 -2.89 8.88
C PHE A 186 -4.31 -3.35 10.11
N LEU A 187 -3.04 -3.70 9.95
CA LEU A 187 -2.24 -4.24 11.06
C LEU A 187 -1.97 -3.19 12.15
N GLY A 188 -1.75 -1.93 11.80
CA GLY A 188 -1.63 -0.85 12.78
C GLY A 188 -2.94 -0.66 13.56
N SER A 189 -4.10 -0.72 12.89
CA SER A 189 -5.39 -0.62 13.59
C SER A 189 -5.65 -1.80 14.53
N ILE A 190 -5.25 -3.01 14.15
CA ILE A 190 -5.36 -4.21 15.00
C ILE A 190 -4.44 -4.09 16.21
N PHE A 191 -3.20 -3.66 15.99
CA PHE A 191 -2.21 -3.49 17.05
C PHE A 191 -2.70 -2.51 18.12
N MET A 192 -3.27 -1.38 17.69
CA MET A 192 -3.86 -0.39 18.59
C MET A 192 -5.10 -0.94 19.31
N ALA A 193 -5.99 -1.63 18.59
CA ALA A 193 -7.23 -2.18 19.16
C ALA A 193 -6.99 -3.31 20.17
N LEU A 194 -5.89 -4.05 20.03
CA LEU A 194 -5.46 -5.09 20.97
C LEU A 194 -4.63 -4.52 22.13
N GLU A 195 -4.40 -3.21 22.17
CA GLU A 195 -3.58 -2.53 23.19
C GLU A 195 -2.20 -3.19 23.35
N LEU A 196 -1.62 -3.61 22.23
CA LEU A 196 -0.33 -4.31 22.19
C LEU A 196 0.86 -3.35 22.33
N GLY A 197 0.61 -2.04 22.26
CA GLY A 197 1.64 -1.04 22.49
C GLY A 197 2.27 -1.20 23.88
N ASN A 198 3.59 -1.09 23.94
CA ASN A 198 4.28 -1.00 25.22
C ASN A 198 4.04 0.42 25.78
N ASP A 199 3.35 0.55 26.91
CA ASP A 199 3.12 1.82 27.60
C ASP A 199 4.42 2.59 27.87
N GLN A 200 5.55 1.88 28.03
CA GLN A 200 6.88 2.49 28.20
C GLN A 200 7.55 2.91 26.87
N ALA A 201 7.14 2.34 25.73
CA ALA A 201 7.65 2.70 24.41
C ALA A 201 6.79 3.77 23.70
N GLY A 202 5.54 4.00 24.15
CA GLY A 202 4.68 5.05 23.62
C GLY A 202 4.37 4.90 22.12
N GLN A 203 4.35 3.67 21.60
CA GLN A 203 4.15 3.41 20.18
C GLN A 203 2.66 3.57 19.83
N TYR A 204 2.30 4.78 19.38
CA TYR A 204 0.98 5.08 18.82
C TYR A 204 1.13 5.28 17.32
N PHE A 205 0.34 4.54 16.54
CA PHE A 205 0.31 4.73 15.09
C PHE A 205 -0.59 5.89 14.73
N THR A 206 -0.20 6.63 13.69
CA THR A 206 -0.98 7.73 13.13
C THR A 206 -2.33 7.20 12.63
N PRO A 207 -3.47 7.72 13.12
CA PRO A 207 -4.78 7.29 12.65
C PRO A 207 -4.90 7.45 11.13
N PHE A 208 -5.39 6.41 10.47
CA PHE A 208 -5.38 6.35 9.00
C PHE A 208 -6.02 7.57 8.29
N PRO A 209 -7.15 8.15 8.76
CA PRO A 209 -7.69 9.37 8.16
C PRO A 209 -6.73 10.57 8.19
N VAL A 210 -5.88 10.69 9.22
CA VAL A 210 -4.86 11.74 9.31
C VAL A 210 -3.76 11.49 8.29
N SER A 211 -3.27 10.25 8.20
CA SER A 211 -2.29 9.84 7.19
C SER A 211 -2.81 10.09 5.77
N HIS A 212 -4.09 9.79 5.49
CA HIS A 212 -4.73 10.02 4.20
C HIS A 212 -4.86 11.51 3.87
N MET A 213 -5.29 12.33 4.82
CA MET A 213 -5.29 13.79 4.67
C MET A 213 -3.89 14.32 4.33
N MET A 214 -2.87 13.91 5.10
CA MET A 214 -1.48 14.34 4.88
C MET A 214 -0.96 13.91 3.51
N ALA A 215 -1.24 12.67 3.10
CA ALA A 215 -0.86 12.16 1.78
C ALA A 215 -1.47 13.03 0.67
N ARG A 216 -2.78 13.31 0.72
CA ARG A 216 -3.45 14.16 -0.28
C ARG A 216 -2.85 15.57 -0.38
N MET A 217 -2.40 16.14 0.73
CA MET A 217 -1.74 17.45 0.73
C MET A 217 -0.34 17.38 0.08
N GLN A 218 0.44 16.34 0.38
CA GLN A 218 1.82 16.19 -0.12
C GLN A 218 1.88 15.79 -1.61
N PHE A 219 0.88 15.07 -2.12
CA PHE A 219 0.96 14.47 -3.45
C PHE A 219 0.75 15.40 -4.65
N THR A 220 0.38 16.66 -4.44
CA THR A 220 -0.02 17.56 -5.53
C THR A 220 1.05 17.68 -6.63
N GLU A 221 2.32 17.87 -6.25
CA GLU A 221 3.42 17.98 -7.21
C GLU A 221 3.73 16.64 -7.89
N GLY A 222 3.82 15.56 -7.11
CA GLY A 222 4.11 14.22 -7.63
C GLY A 222 3.06 13.74 -8.63
N LEU A 223 1.78 13.96 -8.34
CA LEU A 223 0.68 13.60 -9.25
C LEU A 223 0.71 14.43 -10.54
N THR A 224 1.09 15.71 -10.44
CA THR A 224 1.24 16.57 -11.63
C THR A 224 2.34 16.04 -12.55
N LYS A 225 3.49 15.65 -11.98
CA LYS A 225 4.63 15.09 -12.72
C LYS A 225 4.34 13.71 -13.32
N LEU A 226 3.55 12.88 -12.63
CA LEU A 226 3.04 11.62 -13.19
C LEU A 226 2.06 11.88 -14.35
N GLY A 227 1.13 12.82 -14.17
CA GLY A 227 0.09 13.14 -15.16
C GLY A 227 0.63 13.79 -16.43
N SER A 228 1.72 14.56 -16.33
CA SER A 228 2.41 15.15 -17.48
C SER A 228 3.28 14.13 -18.23
N GLY A 229 3.57 12.97 -17.64
CA GLY A 229 4.54 12.00 -18.15
C GLY A 229 6.00 12.42 -17.96
N GLU A 230 6.27 13.48 -17.19
CA GLU A 230 7.64 13.90 -16.84
C GLU A 230 8.36 12.82 -16.03
N HIS A 231 7.63 12.13 -15.16
CA HIS A 231 8.13 10.99 -14.41
C HIS A 231 7.26 9.75 -14.66
N GLU A 232 7.92 8.61 -14.90
CA GLU A 232 7.23 7.31 -15.01
C GLU A 232 6.66 6.84 -13.66
N TYR A 233 7.33 7.22 -12.56
CA TYR A 233 6.96 6.85 -11.20
C TYR A 233 7.43 7.90 -10.19
N ILE A 234 6.87 7.87 -9.00
CA ILE A 234 7.30 8.67 -7.85
C ILE A 234 8.00 7.79 -6.80
N THR A 235 8.92 8.40 -6.06
CA THR A 235 9.53 7.76 -4.89
C THR A 235 8.96 8.36 -3.62
N VAL A 236 8.59 7.52 -2.67
CA VAL A 236 8.05 7.90 -1.36
C VAL A 236 8.90 7.29 -0.27
N SER A 237 9.03 7.99 0.87
CA SER A 237 9.86 7.54 1.97
C SER A 237 9.19 7.84 3.31
N ASP A 238 9.26 6.88 4.23
CA ASP A 238 8.86 7.05 5.62
C ASP A 238 9.97 6.50 6.56
N PRO A 239 10.74 7.38 7.22
CA PRO A 239 11.88 6.99 8.05
C PRO A 239 11.51 6.48 9.45
N ALA A 240 10.22 6.50 9.82
CA ALA A 240 9.70 5.96 11.08
C ALA A 240 8.31 5.36 10.82
N CYS A 241 8.29 4.36 9.95
CA CYS A 241 7.10 3.95 9.22
C CYS A 241 6.01 3.28 10.05
N GLY A 242 6.31 2.81 11.26
CA GLY A 242 5.38 2.06 12.09
C GLY A 242 4.86 0.84 11.34
N ALA A 243 3.54 0.66 11.32
CA ALA A 243 2.87 -0.37 10.51
C ALA A 243 2.73 0.00 9.01
N GLY A 244 3.19 1.19 8.60
CA GLY A 244 3.22 1.62 7.20
C GLY A 244 2.04 2.49 6.80
N GLY A 245 1.24 2.96 7.77
CA GLY A 245 -0.01 3.68 7.53
C GLY A 245 0.15 4.93 6.64
N MET A 246 1.27 5.65 6.74
CA MET A 246 1.54 6.78 5.84
C MET A 246 1.71 6.31 4.39
N ILE A 247 2.56 5.32 4.14
CA ILE A 247 2.81 4.78 2.79
C ILE A 247 1.54 4.16 2.18
N ILE A 248 0.70 3.51 3.00
CA ILE A 248 -0.60 2.99 2.55
C ILE A 248 -1.55 4.13 2.18
N ALA A 249 -1.56 5.23 2.93
CA ALA A 249 -2.32 6.43 2.58
C ALA A 249 -1.82 7.09 1.27
N MET A 250 -0.51 7.07 1.05
CA MET A 250 0.10 7.49 -0.23
C MET A 250 -0.39 6.62 -1.39
N HIS A 251 -0.34 5.30 -1.22
CA HIS A 251 -0.88 4.33 -2.17
C HIS A 251 -2.36 4.59 -2.49
N GLN A 252 -3.19 4.83 -1.47
CA GLN A 252 -4.61 5.14 -1.66
C GLN A 252 -4.82 6.43 -2.44
N THR A 253 -4.05 7.48 -2.13
CA THR A 253 -4.14 8.78 -2.81
C THR A 253 -3.84 8.64 -4.31
N LEU A 254 -2.86 7.81 -4.69
CA LEU A 254 -2.58 7.52 -6.09
C LEU A 254 -3.73 6.79 -6.80
N LEU A 255 -4.32 5.79 -6.14
CA LEU A 255 -5.48 5.08 -6.69
C LEU A 255 -6.68 6.03 -6.90
N GLU A 256 -6.95 6.91 -5.95
CA GLU A 256 -8.01 7.91 -6.03
C GLU A 256 -7.77 8.92 -7.17
N ALA A 257 -6.50 9.21 -7.48
CA ALA A 257 -6.10 10.04 -8.61
C ALA A 257 -6.04 9.27 -9.95
N GLY A 258 -6.39 7.98 -9.98
CA GLY A 258 -6.42 7.16 -11.20
C GLY A 258 -5.07 6.61 -11.65
N PHE A 259 -4.02 6.73 -10.83
CA PHE A 259 -2.71 6.16 -11.11
C PHE A 259 -2.59 4.75 -10.55
N ASN A 260 -1.61 4.00 -11.07
CA ASN A 260 -1.31 2.64 -10.67
C ASN A 260 -0.10 2.58 -9.72
N PRO A 261 -0.28 2.42 -8.41
CA PRO A 261 0.84 2.41 -7.47
C PRO A 261 1.83 1.26 -7.70
N GLN A 262 1.39 0.14 -8.29
CA GLN A 262 2.29 -1.00 -8.55
C GLN A 262 3.34 -0.69 -9.60
N GLN A 263 3.05 0.24 -10.51
CA GLN A 263 3.94 0.63 -11.61
C GLN A 263 4.51 2.03 -11.45
N GLN A 264 3.84 2.88 -10.66
CA GLN A 264 4.12 4.32 -10.59
C GLN A 264 4.50 4.80 -9.18
N MET A 265 4.68 3.90 -8.21
CA MET A 265 5.14 4.24 -6.87
C MET A 265 6.23 3.28 -6.40
N LEU A 266 7.32 3.84 -5.86
CA LEU A 266 8.37 3.10 -5.18
C LEU A 266 8.54 3.61 -3.75
N ALA A 267 8.40 2.74 -2.75
CA ALA A 267 8.46 3.12 -1.34
C ALA A 267 9.75 2.68 -0.64
N PHE A 268 10.24 3.54 0.26
CA PHE A 268 11.33 3.25 1.19
C PHE A 268 10.84 3.46 2.62
N CYS A 269 10.89 2.43 3.44
CA CYS A 269 10.36 2.46 4.79
C CYS A 269 11.47 2.07 5.76
N VAL A 270 11.59 2.80 6.87
CA VAL A 270 12.50 2.45 7.95
C VAL A 270 11.73 2.48 9.27
N ASP A 271 11.95 1.49 10.13
CA ASP A 271 11.52 1.56 11.52
C ASP A 271 12.57 0.94 12.46
N ILE A 272 12.64 1.45 13.68
CA ILE A 272 13.55 0.92 14.70
C ILE A 272 13.00 -0.38 15.31
N ASP A 273 11.68 -0.55 15.33
CA ASP A 273 11.00 -1.75 15.80
C ASP A 273 10.88 -2.77 14.66
N PRO A 274 11.50 -3.96 14.78
CA PRO A 274 11.39 -5.02 13.78
C PRO A 274 9.93 -5.45 13.53
N VAL A 275 9.08 -5.47 14.56
CA VAL A 275 7.67 -5.91 14.42
C VAL A 275 6.90 -4.89 13.59
N ALA A 276 7.07 -3.61 13.86
CA ALA A 276 6.50 -2.53 13.05
C ALA A 276 6.95 -2.60 11.59
N ALA A 277 8.26 -2.71 11.34
CA ALA A 277 8.79 -2.87 9.99
C ALA A 277 8.21 -4.11 9.28
N MET A 278 8.06 -5.24 9.97
CA MET A 278 7.43 -6.44 9.39
C MET A 278 5.93 -6.26 9.11
N MET A 279 5.19 -5.53 9.95
CA MET A 279 3.81 -5.15 9.64
C MET A 279 3.75 -4.32 8.35
N THR A 280 4.63 -3.32 8.22
CA THR A 280 4.78 -2.53 6.98
C THR A 280 5.06 -3.43 5.79
N TYR A 281 6.03 -4.35 5.92
CA TYR A 281 6.38 -5.30 4.86
C TYR A 281 5.19 -6.16 4.40
N ILE A 282 4.42 -6.72 5.34
CA ILE A 282 3.24 -7.55 5.03
C ILE A 282 2.21 -6.73 4.26
N GLN A 283 1.82 -5.57 4.80
CA GLN A 283 0.76 -4.75 4.20
C GLN A 283 1.13 -4.27 2.80
N LEU A 284 2.37 -3.78 2.61
CA LEU A 284 2.84 -3.34 1.30
C LEU A 284 2.99 -4.50 0.30
N SER A 285 3.43 -5.67 0.76
CA SER A 285 3.48 -6.87 -0.08
C SER A 285 2.10 -7.27 -0.59
N LEU A 286 1.09 -7.27 0.30
CA LEU A 286 -0.29 -7.66 -0.04
C LEU A 286 -1.02 -6.62 -0.88
N LEU A 287 -0.72 -5.33 -0.71
CA LEU A 287 -1.22 -4.25 -1.59
C LEU A 287 -0.50 -4.22 -2.95
N GLY A 288 0.55 -5.03 -3.11
CA GLY A 288 1.39 -5.06 -4.30
C GLY A 288 2.18 -3.77 -4.51
N VAL A 289 2.56 -3.09 -3.43
CA VAL A 289 3.39 -1.88 -3.50
C VAL A 289 4.87 -2.29 -3.64
N PRO A 290 5.59 -1.81 -4.67
CA PRO A 290 7.04 -1.92 -4.74
C PRO A 290 7.67 -1.13 -3.59
N ALA A 291 8.25 -1.85 -2.65
CA ALA A 291 8.87 -1.26 -1.47
C ALA A 291 10.14 -1.98 -1.01
N VAL A 292 11.00 -1.18 -0.39
CA VAL A 292 12.12 -1.59 0.46
C VAL A 292 11.78 -1.21 1.90
N VAL A 293 11.74 -2.19 2.79
CA VAL A 293 11.44 -1.99 4.21
C VAL A 293 12.63 -2.41 5.05
N THR A 294 13.12 -1.50 5.89
CA THR A 294 14.38 -1.68 6.62
C THR A 294 14.13 -1.56 8.12
N VAL A 295 14.67 -2.50 8.89
CA VAL A 295 14.82 -2.37 10.34
C VAL A 295 16.09 -1.57 10.59
N GLY A 296 15.98 -0.45 11.29
CA GLY A 296 17.12 0.40 11.58
C GLY A 296 16.76 1.72 12.24
N ASN A 297 17.80 2.44 12.64
CA ASN A 297 17.67 3.76 13.23
C ASN A 297 17.98 4.82 12.17
N SER A 298 16.95 5.54 11.73
CA SER A 298 17.05 6.59 10.71
C SER A 298 17.90 7.80 11.14
N LEU A 299 18.06 8.04 12.45
CA LEU A 299 18.88 9.15 12.96
C LEU A 299 20.37 8.79 12.94
N THR A 300 20.73 7.55 13.29
CA THR A 300 22.13 7.10 13.34
C THR A 300 22.59 6.42 12.05
N HIS A 301 21.66 6.15 11.12
CA HIS A 301 21.86 5.37 9.90
C HIS A 301 22.36 3.93 10.14
N VAL A 302 22.17 3.37 11.35
CA VAL A 302 22.46 1.97 11.63
C VAL A 302 21.28 1.11 11.18
N MET A 303 21.49 0.35 10.11
CA MET A 303 20.49 -0.53 9.50
C MET A 303 20.86 -1.99 9.75
N SER A 304 19.91 -2.81 10.24
CA SER A 304 20.18 -4.20 10.64
C SER A 304 19.60 -5.23 9.68
N GLN A 305 18.41 -5.00 9.12
CA GLN A 305 17.74 -5.94 8.24
C GLN A 305 16.94 -5.21 7.16
N GLN A 306 16.95 -5.74 5.94
CA GLN A 306 16.20 -5.18 4.82
C GLN A 306 15.33 -6.27 4.19
N MET A 307 14.04 -5.96 4.01
CA MET A 307 13.06 -6.80 3.33
C MET A 307 12.55 -6.07 2.09
N VAL A 308 12.47 -6.80 0.97
CA VAL A 308 12.05 -6.25 -0.30
C VAL A 308 10.77 -6.95 -0.72
N THR A 309 9.74 -6.15 -1.04
CA THR A 309 8.40 -6.68 -1.37
C THR A 309 8.42 -7.48 -2.68
N PRO A 310 7.48 -8.43 -2.86
CA PRO A 310 7.30 -9.17 -4.10
C PRO A 310 7.26 -8.28 -5.36
N MET A 311 6.47 -7.20 -5.29
CA MET A 311 6.27 -6.32 -6.45
C MET A 311 7.54 -5.56 -6.85
N TYR A 312 8.44 -5.28 -5.89
CA TYR A 312 9.74 -4.69 -6.22
C TYR A 312 10.56 -5.63 -7.12
N HIS A 313 10.59 -6.93 -6.81
CA HIS A 313 11.31 -7.92 -7.61
C HIS A 313 10.64 -8.14 -8.97
N LEU A 314 9.33 -8.43 -8.96
CA LEU A 314 8.56 -8.73 -10.17
C LEU A 314 8.49 -7.55 -11.15
N GLY A 315 8.45 -6.32 -10.62
CA GLY A 315 8.45 -5.09 -11.42
C GLY A 315 9.83 -4.61 -11.85
N PHE A 316 10.90 -5.38 -11.60
CA PHE A 316 12.28 -5.07 -11.99
C PHE A 316 12.76 -3.69 -11.48
N TRP A 317 12.28 -3.27 -10.31
CA TRP A 317 12.45 -1.91 -9.78
C TRP A 317 13.89 -1.53 -9.49
N GLN A 318 14.74 -2.52 -9.21
CA GLN A 318 16.19 -2.34 -9.11
C GLN A 318 16.79 -1.72 -10.38
N PHE A 319 16.33 -2.12 -11.56
CA PHE A 319 16.84 -1.63 -12.84
C PHE A 319 16.24 -0.28 -13.19
N LYS A 320 14.93 -0.08 -12.95
CA LYS A 320 14.28 1.24 -13.09
C LYS A 320 15.02 2.31 -12.29
N ARG A 321 15.36 2.00 -11.04
CA ARG A 321 16.10 2.91 -10.15
C ARG A 321 17.54 3.17 -10.62
N GLN A 322 18.25 2.15 -11.09
CA GLN A 322 19.61 2.34 -11.62
C GLN A 322 19.60 3.25 -12.85
N ARG A 323 18.65 3.06 -13.77
CA ARG A 323 18.48 3.92 -14.94
C ARG A 323 18.24 5.38 -14.54
N GLN A 324 17.29 5.62 -13.64
CA GLN A 324 16.97 6.97 -13.16
C GLN A 324 18.20 7.67 -12.55
N LYS A 325 18.96 6.97 -11.70
CA LYS A 325 20.19 7.54 -11.10
C LYS A 325 21.21 7.98 -12.15
N VAL A 326 21.41 7.18 -13.20
CA VAL A 326 22.32 7.52 -14.29
C VAL A 326 21.81 8.73 -15.07
N GLU A 327 20.51 8.81 -15.34
CA GLU A 327 19.89 9.95 -16.01
C GLU A 327 20.04 11.24 -15.19
N ASP A 328 19.75 11.18 -13.89
CA ASP A 328 19.91 12.31 -12.96
C ASP A 328 21.38 12.78 -12.89
N GLU A 329 22.34 11.86 -12.81
CA GLU A 329 23.77 12.19 -12.86
C GLU A 329 24.18 12.88 -14.15
N ILE A 330 23.65 12.45 -15.31
CA ILE A 330 23.92 13.08 -16.60
C ILE A 330 23.34 14.50 -16.65
N VAL A 331 22.13 14.71 -16.11
CA VAL A 331 21.49 16.02 -16.05
C VAL A 331 22.30 16.97 -15.17
N ILE A 332 22.71 16.53 -13.98
CA ILE A 332 23.54 17.33 -13.06
C ILE A 332 24.87 17.73 -13.72
N ARG A 333 25.53 16.80 -14.43
CA ARG A 333 26.79 17.09 -15.14
C ARG A 333 26.64 18.05 -16.33
N LYS A 334 25.45 18.17 -16.90
CA LYS A 334 25.17 19.13 -17.99
C LYS A 334 24.78 20.52 -17.47
N ALA A 335 24.35 20.61 -16.21
CA ALA A 335 23.91 21.86 -15.58
C ALA A 335 25.02 22.61 -14.84
N GLY A 336 26.16 21.96 -14.56
CA GLY A 336 27.37 22.56 -13.99
C GLY A 336 28.45 22.81 -15.03
#